data_AF-A0A368CFB3-F1
#
_entry.id   AF-A0A368CFB3-F1
#
_cell.length_a   1.000
_cell.length_b   1.000
_cell.length_c   1.000
_cell.angle_alpha   90.00
_cell.angle_beta   90.00
_cell.angle_gamma   90.00
#
_symmetry.space_group_name_H-M   'P 1'
#
loop_
_entity.id
_entity.type
_entity.pdbx_description
1 polymer ?
#
loop_
_entity_poly.entity_id
_entity_poly.type
_entity_poly.pdbx_seq_one_letter_code
_entity_poly.pdbx_strand_id
1 'polypeptide(L)'
;VLMGHLSPIDGIGPEQLGLEALCQRFADGEIKEVILATNPTVEGEATAYYISERARAATVTVSRIAHGVPLGGELEYTDANTLAHALSGRTVVRE
;
A
#
# COMPACT_ATOMS: atom_id res chain seq x y z
N VAL A 1 12.34 3.76 4.76
CA VAL A 1 12.25 2.58 3.87
C VAL A 1 12.02 1.39 4.78
N LEU A 2 11.05 0.53 4.46
CA LEU A 2 10.77 -0.67 5.25
C LEU A 2 11.75 -1.78 4.86
N MET A 3 12.07 -2.66 5.80
CA MET A 3 12.97 -3.79 5.57
C MET A 3 12.22 -5.06 5.14
N GLY A 4 11.15 -4.90 4.34
CA GLY A 4 10.30 -6.00 3.88
C GLY A 4 8.81 -5.71 4.01
N HIS A 5 8.04 -6.73 4.35
CA HIS A 5 6.58 -6.71 4.55
C HIS A 5 6.20 -7.55 5.78
N LEU A 6 5.00 -7.33 6.31
CA LEU A 6 4.45 -8.14 7.39
C LEU A 6 4.19 -9.56 6.88
N SER A 7 4.79 -10.54 7.53
CA SER A 7 4.56 -11.95 7.26
C SER A 7 4.40 -12.70 8.57
N PRO A 8 3.16 -12.91 9.04
CA PRO A 8 2.91 -13.71 10.24
C PRO A 8 3.42 -15.14 10.12
N ILE A 9 3.41 -15.70 8.90
CA ILE A 9 3.87 -17.06 8.60
C ILE A 9 5.39 -17.16 8.84
N ASP A 10 6.15 -16.14 8.44
CA ASP A 10 7.60 -16.07 8.65
C ASP A 10 7.99 -15.44 10.00
N GLY A 11 7.01 -15.10 10.84
CA GLY A 11 7.23 -14.43 12.13
C GLY A 11 7.74 -12.99 12.01
N ILE A 12 7.58 -12.35 10.85
CA ILE A 12 8.01 -10.96 10.59
C ILE A 12 6.90 -10.01 11.03
N GLY A 13 7.11 -9.38 12.19
CA GLY A 13 6.21 -8.39 12.79
C GLY A 13 6.59 -6.94 12.50
N PRO A 14 5.82 -5.98 13.05
CA PRO A 14 6.02 -4.56 12.80
C PRO A 14 7.37 -4.01 13.27
N GLU A 15 7.88 -4.52 14.40
CA GLU A 15 9.15 -4.11 15.01
C GLU A 15 10.32 -4.37 14.05
N GLN A 16 10.32 -5.53 13.39
CA GLN A 16 11.37 -5.93 12.45
C GLN A 16 11.37 -5.10 11.15
N LEU A 17 10.26 -4.45 10.81
CA LEU A 17 10.10 -3.68 9.58
C LEU A 17 10.44 -2.20 9.71
N GLY A 18 10.74 -1.74 10.94
CA GLY A 18 10.93 -0.32 11.23
C GLY A 18 9.62 0.48 11.20
N LEU A 19 8.48 -0.18 11.44
CA LEU A 19 7.18 0.49 11.43
C LEU A 19 6.99 1.43 12.63
N GLU A 20 7.63 1.16 13.77
CA GLU A 20 7.58 2.05 14.94
C GLU A 20 8.19 3.42 14.63
N ALA A 21 9.37 3.45 14.01
CA ALA A 21 10.01 4.70 13.60
C ALA A 21 9.16 5.49 12.61
N LEU A 22 8.47 4.79 11.69
CA LEU A 22 7.51 5.43 10.78
C LEU A 22 6.32 6.02 11.54
N CYS A 23 5.75 5.30 12.50
CA CYS A 23 4.65 5.79 13.33
C CYS A 23 5.05 7.02 14.14
N GLN A 24 6.27 7.04 14.68
CA GLN A 24 6.78 8.20 15.41
C GLN A 24 6.82 9.44 14.51
N ARG A 25 7.27 9.30 13.26
CA ARG A 25 7.29 10.41 12.28
C ARG A 25 5.89 10.94 11.95
N PHE A 26 4.85 10.11 12.04
CA PHE A 26 3.47 10.60 11.89
C PHE A 26 3.04 11.43 13.10
N ALA A 27 3.44 11.02 14.30
CA ALA A 27 3.13 11.74 15.54
C ALA A 27 3.80 13.12 15.62
N ASP A 28 4.95 13.30 14.98
CA ASP A 28 5.67 14.59 14.93
C ASP A 28 4.89 15.68 14.17
N GLY A 29 3.85 15.30 13.40
CA GLY A 29 2.90 16.25 12.80
C GLY A 29 3.38 16.99 11.54
N GLU A 30 4.60 16.73 11.08
CA GLU A 30 5.16 17.37 9.88
C GLU A 30 4.64 16.74 8.57
N ILE A 31 4.21 15.48 8.62
CA ILE A 31 3.81 14.71 7.45
C ILE A 31 2.33 14.97 7.13
N LYS A 32 2.06 15.47 5.93
CA LYS A 32 0.69 15.74 5.45
C LYS A 32 0.09 14.58 4.66
N GLU A 33 0.95 13.84 3.96
CA GLU A 33 0.55 12.70 3.13
C GLU A 33 1.57 11.57 3.21
N VAL A 34 1.05 10.33 3.19
CA VAL A 34 1.80 9.09 3.04
C VAL A 34 1.31 8.36 1.80
N ILE A 35 2.23 8.14 0.87
CA ILE A 35 2.00 7.33 -0.33
C ILE A 35 2.50 5.91 -0.06
N LEU A 36 1.59 4.95 -0.03
CA LEU A 36 1.87 3.55 0.20
C LEU A 36 2.30 2.87 -1.11
N ALA A 37 3.59 2.58 -1.23
CA ALA A 37 4.20 1.94 -2.39
C ALA A 37 4.77 0.53 -2.09
N THR A 38 4.21 -0.19 -1.10
CA THR A 38 4.51 -1.63 -0.91
C THR A 38 3.97 -2.44 -2.10
N ASN A 39 4.58 -3.59 -2.38
CA ASN A 39 4.19 -4.46 -3.49
C ASN A 39 2.69 -4.82 -3.45
N PRO A 40 2.03 -5.02 -4.61
CA PRO A 40 0.65 -5.49 -4.69
C PRO A 40 0.54 -7.01 -4.45
N THR A 41 1.10 -7.49 -3.34
CA THR A 41 0.95 -8.88 -2.86
C THR A 41 0.08 -8.90 -1.61
N VAL A 42 -0.36 -10.09 -1.18
CA VAL A 42 -1.19 -10.23 0.03
C VAL A 42 -0.49 -9.61 1.24
N GLU A 43 0.80 -9.87 1.41
CA GLU A 43 1.62 -9.34 2.51
C GLU A 43 1.87 -7.84 2.37
N GLY A 44 2.10 -7.38 1.14
CA GLY A 44 2.28 -5.96 0.84
C GLY A 44 1.02 -5.15 1.11
N GLU A 45 -0.15 -5.69 0.81
CA GLU A 45 -1.47 -5.11 1.11
C GLU A 45 -1.76 -5.13 2.61
N ALA A 46 -1.46 -6.23 3.32
CA ALA A 46 -1.57 -6.28 4.78
C ALA A 46 -0.68 -5.22 5.45
N THR A 47 0.55 -5.06 4.94
CA THR A 47 1.49 -4.03 5.40
C THR A 47 0.97 -2.62 5.12
N ALA A 48 0.46 -2.38 3.91
CA ALA A 48 -0.13 -1.10 3.51
C ALA A 48 -1.32 -0.75 4.41
N TYR A 49 -2.22 -1.72 4.65
CA TYR A 49 -3.37 -1.56 5.51
C TYR A 49 -2.95 -1.17 6.93
N TYR A 50 -1.99 -1.90 7.51
CA TYR A 50 -1.45 -1.59 8.84
C TYR A 50 -0.92 -0.15 8.94
N ILE A 51 -0.12 0.29 7.97
CA ILE A 51 0.43 1.66 7.95
C ILE A 51 -0.70 2.67 7.79
N SER A 52 -1.70 2.36 6.95
CA SER A 52 -2.81 3.27 6.68
C SER A 52 -3.62 3.58 7.93
N GLU A 53 -3.88 2.58 8.78
CA GLU A 53 -4.62 2.77 10.03
C GLU A 53 -3.84 3.66 11.00
N ARG A 54 -2.52 3.47 11.11
CA ARG A 54 -1.65 4.30 11.95
C ARG A 54 -1.55 5.73 11.45
N ALA A 55 -1.40 5.93 10.15
CA ALA A 55 -1.33 7.26 9.54
C ALA A 55 -2.67 8.01 9.68
N ARG A 56 -3.81 7.33 9.47
CA ARG A 56 -5.16 7.91 9.68
C ARG A 56 -5.38 8.33 11.12
N ALA A 57 -4.93 7.52 12.09
CA ALA A 57 -5.00 7.87 13.51
C ALA A 57 -4.19 9.14 13.85
N ALA A 58 -3.13 9.42 13.09
CA ALA A 58 -2.33 10.64 13.19
C ALA A 58 -2.83 11.80 12.28
N THR A 59 -4.03 11.68 11.69
CA THR A 59 -4.62 12.68 10.77
C THR A 59 -3.78 12.94 9.51
N VAL A 60 -2.95 11.97 9.12
CA VAL A 60 -2.14 12.03 7.89
C VAL A 60 -2.97 11.51 6.73
N THR A 61 -2.96 12.21 5.60
CA THR A 61 -3.61 11.73 4.37
C THR A 61 -2.89 10.49 3.88
N VAL A 62 -3.64 9.44 3.52
CA VAL A 62 -3.05 8.20 3.01
C VAL A 62 -3.52 7.97 1.58
N SER A 63 -2.56 7.75 0.68
CA SER A 63 -2.79 7.36 -0.70
C SER A 63 -2.04 6.07 -1.01
N ARG A 64 -2.50 5.35 -2.03
CA ARG A 64 -1.91 4.09 -2.51
C ARG A 64 -1.55 4.28 -3.97
N ILE A 65 -0.38 3.76 -4.38
CA ILE A 65 -0.05 3.72 -5.81
C ILE A 65 -1.10 2.89 -6.57
N ALA A 66 -1.38 3.28 -7.81
CA ALA A 66 -2.35 2.55 -8.62
C ALA A 66 -1.83 1.13 -8.93
N HIS A 67 -2.73 0.15 -8.89
CA HIS A 67 -2.48 -1.23 -9.30
C HIS A 67 -3.50 -1.63 -10.36
N GLY A 68 -3.04 -2.28 -11.42
CA GLY A 68 -3.90 -2.71 -12.51
C GLY A 68 -3.12 -3.00 -13.77
N VAL A 69 -3.78 -2.84 -14.92
CA VAL A 69 -3.23 -3.14 -16.23
C VAL A 69 -2.06 -2.19 -16.55
N PRO A 70 -0.89 -2.70 -16.98
CA PRO A 70 0.23 -1.85 -17.37
C PRO A 70 -0.07 -1.07 -18.65
N LEU A 71 0.49 0.14 -18.76
CA LEU A 71 0.38 0.93 -19.98
C LEU A 71 1.06 0.22 -21.15
N GLY A 72 0.39 0.22 -22.30
CA GLY A 72 0.86 -0.47 -23.51
C GLY A 72 0.68 -1.99 -23.49
N GLY A 73 0.12 -2.56 -22.41
CA GLY A 73 -0.29 -3.97 -22.36
C GLY A 73 -1.65 -4.19 -23.01
N GLU A 74 -1.88 -5.42 -23.49
CA GLU A 74 -3.18 -5.85 -24.00
C GLU A 74 -3.90 -6.72 -22.96
N LEU A 75 -5.23 -6.59 -22.90
CA LEU A 75 -6.03 -7.30 -21.91
C LEU A 75 -5.94 -8.82 -22.05
N GLU A 76 -5.76 -9.34 -23.27
CA GLU A 76 -5.66 -10.77 -23.54
C GLU A 76 -4.41 -11.43 -22.93
N TYR A 77 -3.37 -10.65 -22.64
CA TYR A 77 -2.14 -11.12 -21.99
C TYR A 77 -2.07 -10.78 -20.51
N THR A 78 -3.09 -10.13 -19.96
CA THR A 78 -3.13 -9.76 -18.53
C THR A 78 -3.72 -10.91 -17.70
N ASP A 79 -3.10 -11.23 -16.56
CA ASP A 79 -3.61 -12.26 -15.67
C ASP A 79 -4.93 -11.86 -14.98
N ALA A 80 -5.71 -12.85 -14.58
CA ALA A 80 -7.03 -12.64 -13.98
C ALA A 80 -6.97 -11.81 -12.69
N ASN A 81 -5.90 -11.91 -11.89
CA ASN A 81 -5.79 -11.16 -10.64
C ASN A 81 -5.53 -9.69 -10.93
N THR A 82 -4.60 -9.37 -11.84
CA THR A 82 -4.36 -7.99 -12.28
C THR A 82 -5.61 -7.35 -12.88
N LEU A 83 -6.37 -8.10 -13.70
CA LEU A 83 -7.64 -7.62 -14.25
C LEU A 83 -8.68 -7.38 -13.14
N ALA A 84 -8.81 -8.29 -12.17
CA ALA A 84 -9.71 -8.12 -11.04
C ALA A 84 -9.34 -6.89 -10.20
N HIS A 85 -8.05 -6.66 -9.95
CA HIS A 85 -7.55 -5.47 -9.26
C HIS A 85 -7.85 -4.19 -10.04
N ALA A 86 -7.58 -4.17 -11.34
CA ALA A 86 -7.87 -3.02 -12.20
C ALA A 86 -9.37 -2.69 -12.22
N LEU A 87 -10.24 -3.70 -12.26
CA LEU A 87 -11.69 -3.51 -12.28
C LEU A 87 -12.24 -3.04 -10.93
N SER A 88 -11.70 -3.56 -9.83
CA SER A 88 -12.04 -3.16 -8.47
C SER A 88 -11.61 -1.72 -8.19
N GLY A 89 -10.40 -1.35 -8.61
CA GLY A 89 -9.83 0.00 -8.47
C GLY A 89 -10.23 0.99 -9.57
N ARG A 90 -11.20 0.65 -10.42
CA ARG A 90 -11.60 1.52 -11.54
C ARG A 90 -12.06 2.88 -11.05
N THR A 91 -11.65 3.93 -11.75
CA THR A 91 -12.10 5.30 -11.50
C THR A 91 -13.10 5.73 -12.55
N VAL A 92 -13.95 6.70 -12.21
CA VAL A 92 -14.82 7.35 -13.18
C VAL A 92 -13.96 8.24 -14.07
N VAL A 93 -14.13 8.12 -15.38
CA VAL A 93 -13.49 9.03 -16.35
C VAL A 93 -14.06 10.42 -16.10
N ARG A 94 -13.20 11.37 -15.74
CA ARG A 94 -13.54 12.78 -15.64
C ARG A 94 -13.14 13.45 -16.95
N GLU A 95 -14.06 14.24 -17.51
CA GLU A 95 -13.84 15.08 -18.70
C GLU A 95 -12.82 16.19 -18.44
#